data_AF-A0A917JS21-F1
#
_entry.id   AF-A0A917JS21-F1
#
_cell.length_a   1.000
_cell.length_b   1.000
_cell.length_c   1.000
_cell.angle_alpha   90.00
_cell.angle_beta   90.00
_cell.angle_gamma   90.00
#
_symmetry.space_group_name_H-M   'P 1'
#
loop_
_entity.id
_entity.type
_entity.pdbx_description
1 polymer ?
#
loop_
_entity_poly.entity_id
_entity_poly.type
_entity_poly.pdbx_seq_one_letter_code
_entity_poly.pdbx_strand_id
1 'polypeptide(L)'
;MGTDVRRELLDAAQAVERLAAVSTAGDWRLSGLLATRPEVVAHRGDGSTEHVAEARADSARWIVAFSPAVAHPLADWLRAAAEAECVDTAAVAFARALRARLP
;
A
#
# COMPACT_ATOMS: atom_id res chain seq x y z
N MET A 1 10.49 18.52 18.95
CA MET A 1 10.86 17.73 17.76
C MET A 1 10.30 16.31 17.78
N GLY A 2 10.44 15.52 18.86
CA GLY A 2 9.97 14.13 18.87
C GLY A 2 8.45 13.91 18.69
N THR A 3 7.60 14.80 19.21
CA THR A 3 6.14 14.69 19.12
C THR A 3 5.59 14.95 17.71
N ASP A 4 6.24 15.83 16.95
CA ASP A 4 5.88 16.17 15.58
C ASP A 4 6.15 14.98 14.64
N VAL A 5 7.34 14.38 14.78
CA VAL A 5 7.73 13.20 14.01
C VAL A 5 6.83 11.99 14.28
N ARG A 6 6.44 11.75 15.54
CA ARG A 6 5.47 10.69 15.87
C ARG A 6 4.10 10.95 15.21
N ARG A 7 3.66 12.20 15.14
CA ARG A 7 2.42 12.58 14.43
C ARG A 7 2.54 12.29 12.94
N GLU A 8 3.66 12.60 12.30
CA GLU A 8 3.89 12.29 10.88
C GLU A 8 3.71 10.80 10.57
N LEU A 9 4.21 9.92 11.44
CA LEU A 9 4.05 8.46 11.30
C LEU A 9 2.59 8.03 11.41
N LEU A 10 1.84 8.55 12.39
CA LEU A 10 0.41 8.26 12.56
C LEU A 10 -0.43 8.77 11.38
N ASP A 11 -0.13 9.97 10.88
CA ASP A 11 -0.82 10.56 9.73
C ASP A 11 -0.55 9.75 8.45
N ALA A 12 0.67 9.24 8.29
CA ALA A 12 1.02 8.33 7.20
C ALA A 12 0.27 7.00 7.32
N ALA A 13 0.18 6.39 8.52
CA ALA A 13 -0.58 5.17 8.74
C ALA A 13 -2.06 5.34 8.33
N GLN A 14 -2.68 6.44 8.76
CA GLN A 14 -4.06 6.74 8.41
C GLN A 14 -4.24 7.00 6.90
N ALA A 15 -3.25 7.62 6.25
CA ALA A 15 -3.29 7.85 4.81
C ALA A 15 -3.21 6.54 4.00
N VAL A 16 -2.40 5.56 4.44
CA VAL A 16 -2.35 4.22 3.85
C VAL A 16 -3.72 3.53 3.93
N GLU A 17 -4.35 3.55 5.10
CA GLU A 17 -5.66 2.91 5.29
C GLU A 17 -6.75 3.59 4.46
N ARG A 18 -6.75 4.92 4.39
CA ARG A 18 -7.70 5.67 3.55
C ARG A 18 -7.52 5.32 2.07
N LEU A 19 -6.28 5.22 1.58
CA LEU A 19 -6.01 4.84 0.19
C LEU A 19 -6.51 3.42 -0.09
N ALA A 20 -6.23 2.48 0.82
CA ALA A 20 -6.67 1.09 0.68
C ALA A 20 -8.19 0.95 0.66
N ALA A 21 -8.89 1.72 1.51
CA ALA A 21 -10.36 1.69 1.60
C ALA A 21 -11.06 2.14 0.31
N VAL A 22 -10.41 2.96 -0.53
CA VAL A 22 -10.96 3.42 -1.81
C VAL A 22 -10.41 2.64 -3.03
N SER A 23 -9.58 1.62 -2.79
CA SER A 23 -8.97 0.81 -3.84
C SER A 23 -9.76 -0.49 -4.08
N THR A 24 -9.60 -1.12 -5.26
CA THR A 24 -10.23 -2.42 -5.55
C THR A 24 -9.77 -3.47 -4.54
N ALA A 25 -10.70 -3.95 -3.71
CA ALA A 25 -10.42 -4.96 -2.69
C ALA A 25 -10.20 -6.36 -3.31
N GLY A 26 -9.56 -7.23 -2.54
CA GLY A 26 -9.28 -8.62 -2.92
C GLY A 26 -7.79 -8.90 -3.06
N ASP A 27 -7.46 -10.15 -3.36
CA ASP A 27 -6.10 -10.58 -3.61
C ASP A 27 -5.73 -10.28 -5.07
N TRP A 28 -4.79 -9.37 -5.29
CA TRP A 28 -4.38 -8.98 -6.64
C TRP A 28 -3.42 -10.00 -7.20
N ARG A 29 -3.70 -10.54 -8.39
CA ARG A 29 -2.88 -11.57 -9.05
C ARG A 29 -2.65 -11.21 -10.51
N LEU A 30 -1.58 -11.77 -11.07
CA LEU A 30 -1.37 -11.76 -12.51
C LEU A 30 -2.27 -12.84 -13.14
N SER A 31 -3.18 -12.46 -14.04
CA SER A 31 -4.16 -13.38 -14.66
C SER A 31 -3.84 -13.75 -16.11
N GLY A 32 -2.65 -13.39 -16.61
CA GLY A 32 -2.23 -13.64 -17.99
C GLY A 32 -1.89 -12.34 -18.72
N LEU A 33 -2.29 -12.24 -19.98
CA LEU A 33 -2.10 -11.05 -20.80
C LEU A 33 -3.46 -10.47 -21.23
N LEU A 34 -3.65 -9.17 -21.04
CA LEU A 34 -4.65 -8.40 -21.75
C LEU A 34 -3.98 -7.84 -23.01
N ALA A 35 -4.39 -8.34 -24.18
CA ALA A 35 -3.71 -8.18 -25.46
C ALA A 35 -2.24 -8.66 -25.44
N THR A 36 -1.29 -7.79 -25.07
CA THR A 36 0.15 -8.10 -25.00
C THR A 36 0.78 -7.75 -23.66
N ARG A 37 -0.01 -7.28 -22.71
CA ARG A 37 0.50 -6.76 -21.44
C ARG A 37 -0.05 -7.54 -20.26
N PRO A 38 0.75 -7.77 -19.21
CA PRO A 38 0.27 -8.44 -18.02
C PRO A 38 -0.95 -7.74 -17.42
N GLU A 39 -1.93 -8.57 -17.11
CA GLU A 39 -3.19 -8.18 -16.49
C GLU A 39 -3.12 -8.41 -14.98
N VAL A 40 -3.48 -7.40 -14.19
CA VAL A 40 -3.66 -7.51 -12.75
C VAL A 40 -5.14 -7.59 -12.45
N VAL A 41 -5.54 -8.66 -11.76
CA VAL A 41 -6.93 -8.98 -11.43
C VAL A 41 -7.06 -9.15 -9.92
N ALA A 42 -8.07 -8.53 -9.32
CA ALA A 42 -8.43 -8.75 -7.94
C ALA A 42 -9.34 -9.97 -7.82
N HIS A 43 -9.01 -10.88 -6.90
CA HIS A 43 -9.81 -12.04 -6.55
C HIS A 43 -10.49 -11.83 -5.20
N ARG A 44 -11.83 -11.94 -5.16
CA ARG A 44 -12.63 -11.74 -3.94
C ARG A 44 -12.99 -13.07 -3.28
N GLY A 45 -13.34 -13.01 -1.99
CA GLY A 45 -13.71 -14.19 -1.20
C GLY A 45 -14.99 -14.89 -1.66
N ASP A 46 -15.84 -14.22 -2.45
CA ASP A 46 -17.03 -14.78 -3.10
C ASP A 46 -16.74 -15.48 -4.44
N GLY A 47 -15.46 -15.53 -4.84
CA GLY A 47 -15.01 -16.11 -6.11
C GLY A 47 -15.14 -15.17 -7.31
N SER A 48 -15.67 -13.95 -7.12
CA SER A 48 -15.71 -12.95 -8.19
C SER A 48 -14.32 -12.35 -8.45
N THR A 49 -14.12 -11.86 -9.67
CA THR A 49 -12.88 -11.23 -10.11
C THR A 49 -13.15 -9.85 -10.72
N GLU A 50 -12.23 -8.91 -10.50
CA GLU A 50 -12.29 -7.59 -11.10
C GLU A 50 -10.94 -7.20 -11.71
N HIS A 51 -10.96 -6.65 -12.92
CA HIS A 51 -9.76 -6.11 -13.56
C HIS A 51 -9.28 -4.85 -12.83
N VAL A 52 -8.01 -4.85 -12.42
CA VAL A 52 -7.39 -3.72 -11.72
C VAL A 52 -6.57 -2.87 -12.68
N ALA A 53 -5.66 -3.49 -13.43
CA ALA A 53 -4.74 -2.76 -14.29
C ALA A 53 -4.15 -3.62 -15.42
N GLU A 54 -3.89 -2.96 -16.54
CA GLU A 54 -2.96 -3.42 -17.55
C GLU A 54 -1.59 -2.80 -17.26
N ALA A 55 -0.56 -3.60 -17.03
CA ALA A 55 0.75 -3.12 -16.59
C ALA A 55 1.87 -3.50 -17.57
N ARG A 56 2.96 -2.71 -17.57
CA ARG A 56 4.24 -3.18 -18.16
C ARG A 56 4.72 -4.38 -17.36
N ALA A 57 5.37 -5.33 -18.03
CA ALA A 57 5.84 -6.59 -17.42
C ALA A 57 6.62 -6.38 -16.12
N ASP A 58 7.52 -5.40 -16.10
CA ASP A 58 8.37 -5.12 -14.95
C ASP A 58 7.61 -4.48 -13.77
N SER A 59 6.52 -3.77 -14.05
CA SER A 59 5.72 -3.07 -13.03
C SER A 59 4.59 -3.93 -12.47
N ALA A 60 4.12 -4.93 -13.21
CA ALA A 60 2.98 -5.76 -12.80
C ALA A 60 3.24 -6.48 -11.47
N ARG A 61 4.48 -6.97 -11.27
CA ARG A 61 4.92 -7.57 -10.00
C ARG A 61 4.92 -6.58 -8.85
N TRP A 62 5.32 -5.33 -9.09
CA TRP A 62 5.30 -4.27 -8.09
C TRP A 62 3.86 -3.93 -7.66
N ILE A 63 2.95 -3.80 -8.64
CA ILE A 63 1.53 -3.50 -8.39
C ILE A 63 0.88 -4.59 -7.54
N VAL A 64 1.11 -5.86 -7.86
CA VAL A 64 0.59 -7.00 -7.09
C VAL A 64 1.15 -7.01 -5.66
N ALA A 65 2.47 -6.85 -5.51
CA ALA A 65 3.12 -6.88 -4.20
C ALA A 65 2.67 -5.74 -3.27
N PHE A 66 2.37 -4.57 -3.82
CA PHE A 66 1.90 -3.39 -3.08
C PHE A 66 0.39 -3.16 -3.21
N SER A 67 -0.38 -4.23 -3.43
CA SER A 67 -1.84 -4.19 -3.43
C SER A 67 -2.41 -3.74 -2.07
N PRO A 68 -3.70 -3.36 -1.98
CA PRO A 68 -4.33 -2.95 -0.72
C PRO A 68 -4.21 -3.96 0.42
N ALA A 69 -3.93 -5.23 0.13
CA ALA A 69 -3.72 -6.28 1.12
C ALA A 69 -2.56 -5.98 2.11
N VAL A 70 -1.52 -5.26 1.68
CA VAL A 70 -0.40 -4.89 2.57
C VAL A 70 -0.66 -3.61 3.37
N ALA A 71 -1.79 -2.94 3.17
CA ALA A 71 -2.07 -1.66 3.80
C ALA A 71 -2.19 -1.74 5.32
N HIS A 72 -2.91 -2.74 5.83
CA HIS A 72 -3.10 -2.93 7.27
C HIS A 72 -1.78 -3.23 8.01
N PRO A 73 -0.97 -4.24 7.61
CA PRO A 73 0.30 -4.50 8.28
C PRO A 73 1.28 -3.32 8.17
N LEU A 74 1.23 -2.54 7.08
CA LEU A 74 2.06 -1.34 6.93
C LEU A 74 1.62 -0.21 7.86
N ALA A 75 0.31 0.01 8.01
CA ALA A 75 -0.24 0.99 8.94
C ALA A 75 0.09 0.63 10.39
N ASP A 76 0.02 -0.65 10.75
CA ASP A 76 0.38 -1.14 12.08
C ASP A 76 1.86 -0.98 12.37
N TRP A 77 2.73 -1.24 11.40
CA TRP A 77 4.16 -0.96 11.53
C TRP A 77 4.43 0.53 11.78
N LEU A 78 3.76 1.44 11.06
CA LEU A 78 3.90 2.87 11.26
C LEU A 78 3.42 3.34 12.65
N ARG A 79 2.31 2.77 13.15
CA ARG A 79 1.83 3.01 14.51
C ARG A 79 2.82 2.53 15.57
N ALA A 80 3.32 1.30 15.43
CA ALA A 80 4.32 0.74 16.33
C ALA A 80 5.60 1.59 16.34
N ALA A 81 6.06 2.06 15.18
CA ALA A 81 7.20 2.97 15.07
C ALA A 81 6.96 4.33 15.75
N ALA A 82 5.71 4.81 15.76
CA ALA A 82 5.32 6.03 16.46
C ALA A 82 5.26 5.86 17.99
N GLU A 83 5.03 4.66 18.48
CA GLU A 83 4.97 4.33 19.91
C GLU A 83 6.33 3.98 20.52
N ALA A 84 7.27 3.49 19.70
CA ALA A 84 8.63 3.12 20.12
C ALA A 84 9.34 4.21 20.93
N GLU A 85 10.16 3.82 21.93
CA GLU A 85 10.90 4.76 22.78
C GLU A 85 11.82 5.67 21.96
N CYS A 86 12.59 5.06 21.05
CA CYS A 86 13.40 5.74 20.04
C CYS A 86 12.68 5.73 18.69
N VAL A 87 12.56 6.91 18.07
CA VAL A 87 11.93 7.02 16.74
C VAL A 87 12.87 6.50 15.66
N ASP A 88 12.39 5.55 14.86
CA ASP A 88 13.13 5.03 13.72
C ASP A 88 13.16 6.04 12.56
N THR A 89 14.35 6.53 12.25
CA THR A 89 14.59 7.48 11.15
C THR A 89 14.21 6.92 9.78
N ALA A 90 14.30 5.60 9.56
CA ALA A 90 13.90 4.98 8.30
C ALA A 90 12.37 4.98 8.12
N ALA A 91 11.63 4.72 9.20
CA ALA A 91 10.17 4.85 9.20
C ALA A 91 9.72 6.28 8.89
N VAL A 92 10.41 7.28 9.44
CA VAL A 92 10.13 8.70 9.17
C VAL A 92 10.41 9.05 7.71
N ALA A 93 11.55 8.62 7.17
CA ALA A 93 11.88 8.83 5.77
C ALA A 93 10.84 8.20 4.83
N PHE A 94 10.39 6.98 5.15
CA PHE A 94 9.31 6.31 4.45
C PHE A 94 8.00 7.10 4.51
N ALA A 95 7.56 7.50 5.71
CA ALA A 95 6.33 8.24 5.92
C ALA A 95 6.30 9.56 5.12
N ARG A 96 7.42 10.30 5.11
CA ARG A 96 7.58 11.52 4.33
C ARG A 96 7.53 11.26 2.82
N ALA A 97 8.27 10.25 2.36
CA ALA A 97 8.27 9.87 0.94
C ALA A 97 6.88 9.44 0.46
N LEU A 98 6.13 8.73 1.29
CA LEU A 98 4.76 8.34 1.02
C LEU A 98 3.82 9.55 0.98
N ARG A 99 3.83 10.40 2.02
CA ARG A 99 2.97 11.58 2.12
C ARG A 99 3.21 12.60 0.99
N ALA A 100 4.42 12.67 0.45
CA ALA A 100 4.73 13.50 -0.72
C ALA A 100 4.11 12.97 -2.04
N ARG A 101 3.67 11.71 -2.08
CA ARG A 101 3.10 11.04 -3.27
C ARG A 101 1.60 10.82 -3.17
N LEU A 102 1.07 10.75 -1.95
CA LEU A 102 -0.36 10.62 -1.72
C LEU A 102 -1.06 11.97 -1.97
N PRO A 103 -2.23 11.99 -2.63
CA PRO A 103 -3.03 13.19 -2.82
C PRO A 103 -3.57 13.77 -1.51
#